data_AF-A0A699U409-F1
#
_entry.id   AF-A0A699U409-F1
#
_cell.length_a   1.000
_cell.length_b   1.000
_cell.length_c   1.000
_cell.angle_alpha   90.00
_cell.angle_beta   90.00
_cell.angle_gamma   90.00
#
_symmetry.space_group_name_H-M   'P 1'
#
loop_
_entity.id
_entity.type
_entity.pdbx_description
1 polymer ?
#
loop_
_entity_poly.entity_id
_entity_poly.type
_entity_poly.pdbx_seq_one_letter_code
_entity_poly.pdbx_strand_id
1 'polypeptide(L)'
;MVIYNALHRKEYERIFIRNTAKEIWKTLLITHQDNSQVKDNKIDLLVQRYEQFVISEDESIDNDFARFNTIITCLKALDEGYSSKNYVRKFLRALHPNWRANVTAIEESKDLTSLSLDELIGNLKVYEMIIKKDFEIVKAKVERKSLA
;
A
#
# COMPACT_ATOMS: atom_id res chain seq x y z
N MET A 1 -46.17 3.48 11.56
CA MET A 1 -45.05 3.05 10.70
C MET A 1 -43.80 2.85 11.57
N VAL A 2 -43.49 1.60 11.90
CA VAL A 2 -42.50 1.20 12.94
C VAL A 2 -41.06 1.66 12.62
N ILE A 3 -40.76 1.84 11.32
CA ILE A 3 -39.41 2.16 10.82
C ILE A 3 -38.93 3.53 11.30
N TYR A 4 -39.81 4.54 11.41
CA TYR A 4 -39.39 5.90 11.81
C TYR A 4 -38.89 5.99 13.25
N ASN A 5 -39.44 5.18 14.15
CA ASN A 5 -39.06 5.18 15.57
C ASN A 5 -37.77 4.40 15.83
N ALA A 6 -37.30 3.62 14.86
CA ALA A 6 -36.07 2.84 14.95
C ALA A 6 -34.85 3.61 14.41
N LEU A 7 -35.04 4.80 13.84
CA LEU A 7 -34.00 5.54 13.13
C LEU A 7 -33.49 6.74 13.93
N HIS A 8 -32.18 6.92 13.91
CA HIS A 8 -31.56 8.12 14.48
C HIS A 8 -32.05 9.37 13.74
N ARG A 9 -32.18 10.49 14.45
CA ARG A 9 -32.76 11.75 13.94
C ARG A 9 -32.23 12.18 12.56
N LYS A 10 -30.92 12.01 12.31
CA LYS A 10 -30.28 12.31 11.02
C LYS A 10 -30.81 11.46 9.86
N GLU A 11 -31.09 10.18 10.10
CA GLU A 11 -31.63 9.27 9.08
C GLU A 11 -33.13 9.50 8.86
N TYR A 12 -33.85 9.80 9.94
CA TYR A 12 -35.25 10.22 9.87
C TYR A 12 -35.43 11.46 8.99
N GLU A 13 -34.67 12.54 9.24
CA GLU A 13 -34.76 13.79 8.49
C GLU A 13 -34.49 13.60 6.97
N ARG A 14 -33.67 12.60 6.61
CA ARG A 14 -33.37 12.27 5.20
C ARG A 14 -34.49 11.54 4.47
N ILE A 15 -35.23 10.68 5.16
CA ILE A 15 -36.26 9.83 4.55
C ILE A 15 -37.68 10.33 4.81
N PHE A 16 -37.85 11.30 5.71
CA PHE A 16 -39.14 11.86 6.12
C PHE A 16 -39.96 12.44 4.95
N ILE A 17 -39.29 12.92 3.90
CA ILE A 17 -39.96 13.48 2.71
C ILE A 17 -40.41 12.41 1.69
N ARG A 18 -40.14 11.13 1.95
CA ARG A 18 -40.47 10.02 1.05
C ARG A 18 -41.85 9.46 1.41
N ASN A 19 -42.69 9.23 0.41
CA ASN A 19 -44.10 8.91 0.60
C ASN A 19 -44.36 7.40 0.62
N THR A 20 -43.44 6.60 0.07
CA THR A 20 -43.61 5.16 -0.02
C THR A 20 -42.52 4.40 0.75
N ALA A 21 -42.89 3.25 1.31
CA ALA A 21 -41.93 2.34 1.94
C ALA A 21 -40.78 1.95 0.98
N LYS A 22 -41.08 1.85 -0.32
CA LYS A 22 -40.09 1.58 -1.37
C LYS A 22 -39.06 2.70 -1.51
N GLU A 23 -39.49 3.97 -1.51
CA GLU A 23 -38.58 5.12 -1.59
C GLU A 23 -37.75 5.30 -0.31
N ILE A 24 -38.36 5.02 0.85
CA ILE A 24 -37.70 5.04 2.15
C ILE A 24 -36.61 3.98 2.18
N TRP A 25 -36.94 2.74 1.81
CA TRP A 25 -35.97 1.65 1.67
C TRP A 25 -34.86 2.00 0.67
N LYS A 26 -35.20 2.54 -0.51
CA LYS A 26 -34.22 2.93 -1.53
C LYS A 26 -33.30 4.06 -1.05
N THR A 27 -33.80 5.02 -0.27
CA THR A 27 -33.01 6.13 0.27
C THR A 27 -32.07 5.67 1.40
N LEU A 28 -32.54 4.77 2.27
CA LEU A 28 -31.70 4.11 3.29
C LEU A 28 -30.63 3.25 2.63
N LEU A 29 -31.02 2.49 1.61
CA LEU A 29 -30.12 1.67 0.81
C LEU A 29 -29.04 2.54 0.16
N ILE A 30 -29.38 3.61 -0.55
CA ILE A 30 -28.40 4.54 -1.12
C ILE A 30 -27.49 5.13 -0.02
N THR A 31 -28.05 5.59 1.11
CA THR A 31 -27.26 6.25 2.17
C THR A 31 -26.25 5.31 2.85
N HIS A 32 -26.58 4.03 3.00
CA HIS A 32 -25.72 3.04 3.65
C HIS A 32 -24.93 2.17 2.67
N GLN A 33 -25.45 1.95 1.47
CA GLN A 33 -24.86 1.15 0.38
C GLN A 33 -24.04 2.00 -0.60
N ASP A 34 -24.27 3.31 -0.79
CA ASP A 34 -23.27 4.17 -1.47
C ASP A 34 -22.01 4.31 -0.61
N ASN A 35 -22.16 4.27 0.71
CA ASN A 35 -21.02 4.14 1.60
C ASN A 35 -20.28 2.81 1.40
N SER A 36 -20.98 1.71 1.07
CA SER A 36 -20.32 0.45 0.71
C SER A 36 -19.70 0.53 -0.69
N GLN A 37 -20.38 1.06 -1.71
CA GLN A 37 -19.82 1.16 -3.06
C GLN A 37 -18.63 2.12 -3.16
N VAL A 38 -18.66 3.25 -2.44
CA VAL A 38 -17.51 4.16 -2.34
C VAL A 38 -16.36 3.50 -1.58
N LYS A 39 -16.65 2.70 -0.55
CA LYS A 39 -15.65 1.91 0.17
C LYS A 39 -15.04 0.83 -0.72
N ASP A 40 -15.86 0.10 -1.47
CA ASP A 40 -15.45 -0.94 -2.40
C ASP A 40 -14.56 -0.36 -3.51
N ASN A 41 -14.96 0.76 -4.13
CA ASN A 41 -14.15 1.45 -5.12
C ASN A 41 -12.80 1.94 -4.57
N LYS A 42 -12.75 2.37 -3.29
CA LYS A 42 -11.49 2.74 -2.63
C LYS A 42 -10.60 1.53 -2.39
N ILE A 43 -11.19 0.39 -1.99
CA ILE A 43 -10.47 -0.87 -1.85
C ILE A 43 -9.89 -1.28 -3.20
N ASP A 44 -10.69 -1.28 -4.27
CA ASP A 44 -10.25 -1.63 -5.62
C ASP A 44 -9.07 -0.77 -6.08
N LEU A 45 -9.16 0.55 -5.87
CA LEU A 45 -8.07 1.47 -6.20
C LEU A 45 -6.78 1.18 -5.40
N LEU A 46 -6.92 0.86 -4.11
CA LEU A 46 -5.78 0.53 -3.26
C LEU A 46 -5.17 -0.83 -3.63
N VAL A 47 -5.99 -1.83 -3.95
CA VAL A 47 -5.54 -3.13 -4.46
C VAL A 47 -4.79 -2.94 -5.76
N GLN A 48 -5.31 -2.14 -6.69
CA GLN A 48 -4.61 -1.83 -7.93
C GLN A 48 -3.25 -1.16 -7.67
N ARG A 49 -3.20 -0.16 -6.78
CA ARG A 49 -1.93 0.51 -6.41
C ARG A 49 -0.95 -0.44 -5.74
N TYR A 50 -1.44 -1.34 -4.90
CA TYR A 50 -0.63 -2.39 -4.31
C TYR A 50 -0.07 -3.32 -5.39
N GLU A 51 -0.90 -3.76 -6.32
CA GLU A 51 -0.49 -4.69 -7.36
C GLU A 51 0.50 -4.09 -8.35
N GLN A 52 0.32 -2.82 -8.68
CA GLN A 52 1.18 -2.05 -9.58
C GLN A 52 2.33 -1.33 -8.85
N PHE A 53 2.58 -1.65 -7.58
CA PHE A 53 3.63 -1.00 -6.80
C PHE A 53 5.01 -1.33 -7.39
N VAL A 54 5.78 -0.27 -7.68
CA VAL A 54 7.15 -0.33 -8.21
C VAL A 54 8.00 0.66 -7.43
N ILE A 55 9.25 0.28 -7.20
CA ILE A 55 10.27 1.09 -6.53
C ILE A 55 11.17 1.68 -7.61
N SER A 56 11.29 3.01 -7.61
CA SER A 56 12.10 3.74 -8.58
C SER A 56 13.58 3.75 -8.16
N GLU A 57 14.49 3.97 -9.10
CA GLU A 57 15.94 4.00 -8.80
C GLU A 57 16.38 5.28 -8.07
N ASP A 58 15.63 6.36 -8.24
CA ASP A 58 15.89 7.69 -7.67
C ASP A 58 15.28 7.88 -6.28
N GLU A 59 14.37 6.99 -5.85
CA GLU A 59 13.75 7.03 -4.54
C GLU A 59 14.57 6.20 -3.52
N SER A 60 14.52 6.60 -2.25
CA SER A 60 15.14 5.82 -1.18
C SER A 60 14.24 4.67 -0.75
N ILE A 61 14.85 3.56 -0.33
CA ILE A 61 14.14 2.40 0.26
C ILE A 61 13.21 2.84 1.41
N ASP A 62 13.61 3.85 2.17
CA ASP A 62 12.79 4.45 3.24
C ASP A 62 11.49 5.06 2.72
N ASN A 63 11.56 5.88 1.68
CA ASN A 63 10.40 6.54 1.10
C ASN A 63 9.45 5.52 0.46
N ASP A 64 10.00 4.56 -0.27
CA ASP A 64 9.23 3.48 -0.88
C ASP A 64 8.55 2.60 0.15
N PHE A 65 9.24 2.25 1.22
CA PHE A 65 8.66 1.49 2.31
C PHE A 65 7.50 2.24 2.99
N ALA A 66 7.65 3.55 3.23
CA ALA A 66 6.58 4.36 3.79
C ALA A 66 5.33 4.37 2.87
N ARG A 67 5.52 4.48 1.55
CA ARG A 67 4.43 4.44 0.56
C ARG A 67 3.76 3.06 0.55
N PHE A 68 4.54 2.00 0.53
CA PHE A 68 4.06 0.62 0.56
C PHE A 68 3.25 0.32 1.84
N ASN A 69 3.79 0.69 3.00
CA ASN A 69 3.14 0.48 4.28
C ASN A 69 1.85 1.29 4.43
N THR A 70 1.81 2.50 3.84
CA THR A 70 0.59 3.32 3.77
C THR A 70 -0.51 2.57 3.03
N ILE A 71 -0.22 1.99 1.86
CA ILE A 71 -1.21 1.22 1.08
C ILE A 71 -1.75 0.04 1.89
N ILE A 72 -0.86 -0.74 2.52
CA ILE A 72 -1.23 -1.90 3.35
C ILE A 72 -2.12 -1.47 4.52
N THR A 73 -1.74 -0.39 5.21
CA THR A 73 -2.48 0.11 6.37
C THR A 73 -3.87 0.58 5.97
N CYS A 74 -3.99 1.32 4.85
CA CYS A 74 -5.29 1.72 4.31
C CYS A 74 -6.17 0.53 3.92
N LEU A 75 -5.60 -0.51 3.31
CA LEU A 75 -6.34 -1.72 2.95
C LEU A 75 -6.86 -2.44 4.18
N LYS A 76 -6.02 -2.68 5.18
CA LYS A 76 -6.43 -3.32 6.45
C LYS A 76 -7.48 -2.51 7.22
N ALA A 77 -7.43 -1.18 7.14
CA ALA A 77 -8.40 -0.32 7.81
C ALA A 77 -9.78 -0.33 7.12
N LEU A 78 -9.83 -0.57 5.81
CA LEU A 78 -11.08 -0.64 5.05
C LEU A 78 -11.62 -2.06 4.97
N ASP A 79 -10.76 -3.06 4.87
CA ASP A 79 -11.13 -4.47 4.83
C ASP A 79 -10.34 -5.23 5.90
N GLU A 80 -11.00 -5.49 7.03
CA GLU A 80 -10.43 -6.23 8.17
C GLU A 80 -10.00 -7.65 7.77
N GLY A 81 -10.60 -8.20 6.71
CA GLY A 81 -10.24 -9.50 6.14
C GLY A 81 -9.08 -9.45 5.14
N TYR A 82 -8.56 -8.25 4.81
CA TYR A 82 -7.55 -8.10 3.79
C TYR A 82 -6.23 -8.76 4.19
N SER A 83 -5.95 -9.90 3.56
CA SER A 83 -4.71 -10.62 3.68
C SER A 83 -4.04 -10.70 2.32
N SER A 84 -3.15 -9.75 2.04
CA SER A 84 -2.27 -9.90 0.88
C SER A 84 -1.20 -10.95 1.22
N LYS A 85 -1.06 -11.97 0.38
CA LYS A 85 -0.09 -13.03 0.58
C LYS A 85 1.34 -12.44 0.55
N ASN A 86 2.07 -12.63 1.64
CA ASN A 86 3.52 -12.38 1.80
C ASN A 86 4.02 -11.02 1.26
N TYR A 87 3.92 -9.98 2.11
CA TYR A 87 4.42 -8.62 1.84
C TYR A 87 5.91 -8.57 1.47
N VAL A 88 6.74 -9.46 2.03
CA VAL A 88 8.18 -9.55 1.72
C VAL A 88 8.39 -9.87 0.24
N ARG A 89 7.71 -10.90 -0.28
CA ARG A 89 7.80 -11.25 -1.72
C ARG A 89 7.25 -10.14 -2.60
N LYS A 90 6.18 -9.47 -2.18
CA LYS A 90 5.64 -8.34 -2.97
C LYS A 90 6.66 -7.22 -3.06
N PHE A 91 7.26 -6.83 -1.94
CA PHE A 91 8.25 -5.76 -1.90
C PHE A 91 9.51 -6.11 -2.71
N LEU A 92 10.03 -7.33 -2.58
CA LEU A 92 11.17 -7.81 -3.36
C LEU A 92 10.91 -7.76 -4.88
N ARG A 93 9.70 -8.11 -5.33
CA ARG A 93 9.30 -8.05 -6.75
C ARG A 93 9.12 -6.63 -7.28
N ALA A 94 8.87 -5.66 -6.39
CA ALA A 94 8.71 -4.26 -6.76
C ALA A 94 10.05 -3.54 -6.94
N LEU A 95 11.16 -4.10 -6.44
CA LEU A 95 12.48 -3.51 -6.57
C LEU A 95 12.92 -3.37 -8.03
N HIS A 96 13.60 -2.26 -8.33
CA HIS A 96 14.18 -2.00 -9.64
C HIS A 96 15.13 -3.14 -10.07
N PRO A 97 15.24 -3.51 -11.37
CA PRO A 97 16.10 -4.60 -11.83
C PRO A 97 17.56 -4.55 -11.39
N ASN A 98 18.10 -3.37 -11.05
CA ASN A 98 19.46 -3.21 -10.54
C ASN A 98 19.67 -3.91 -9.17
N TRP A 99 18.59 -4.22 -8.45
CA TRP A 99 18.62 -4.96 -7.18
C TRP A 99 18.58 -6.48 -7.35
N ARG A 100 18.50 -7.01 -8.58
CA ARG A 100 18.33 -8.46 -8.82
C ARG A 100 19.35 -9.33 -8.09
N ALA A 101 20.63 -8.96 -8.09
CA ALA A 101 21.68 -9.72 -7.41
C ALA A 101 21.41 -9.81 -5.89
N ASN A 102 20.99 -8.70 -5.27
CA ASN A 102 20.64 -8.65 -3.85
C ASN A 102 19.37 -9.46 -3.55
N VAL A 103 18.36 -9.38 -4.43
CA VAL A 103 17.14 -10.18 -4.30
C VAL A 103 17.47 -11.67 -4.30
N THR A 104 18.27 -12.13 -5.28
CA THR A 104 18.72 -13.53 -5.36
C THR A 104 19.49 -13.95 -4.11
N ALA A 105 20.44 -13.12 -3.64
CA ALA A 105 21.19 -13.43 -2.44
C ALA A 105 20.30 -13.54 -1.18
N ILE A 106 19.26 -12.71 -1.07
CA ILE A 106 18.28 -12.80 0.04
C ILE A 106 17.44 -14.07 -0.09
N GLU A 107 16.97 -14.39 -1.29
CA GLU A 107 16.17 -15.59 -1.57
C GLU A 107 16.95 -16.89 -1.31
N GLU A 108 18.26 -16.91 -1.55
CA GLU A 108 19.14 -18.05 -1.29
C GLU A 108 19.53 -18.18 0.19
N SER A 109 19.65 -17.07 0.90
CA SER A 109 20.16 -17.06 2.29
C SER A 109 19.06 -17.08 3.36
N LYS A 110 17.83 -16.70 3.03
CA LYS A 110 16.73 -16.56 3.99
C LYS A 110 15.45 -17.25 3.52
N ASP A 111 14.74 -17.85 4.47
CA ASP A 111 13.38 -18.32 4.24
C ASP A 111 12.39 -17.14 4.22
N LEU A 112 11.88 -16.81 3.03
CA LEU A 112 10.92 -15.72 2.86
C LEU A 112 9.57 -15.94 3.54
N THR A 113 9.27 -17.15 4.04
CA THR A 113 8.03 -17.40 4.78
C THR A 113 8.11 -16.97 6.24
N SER A 114 9.32 -16.96 6.82
CA SER A 114 9.60 -16.57 8.20
C SER A 114 10.21 -15.17 8.32
N LEU A 115 10.81 -14.65 7.23
CA LEU A 115 11.37 -13.31 7.18
C LEU A 115 10.31 -12.23 7.43
N SER A 116 10.55 -11.34 8.39
CA SER A 116 9.70 -10.18 8.62
C SER A 116 9.97 -9.07 7.59
N LEU A 117 8.95 -8.24 7.32
CA LEU A 117 9.10 -7.11 6.41
C LEU A 117 10.12 -6.10 6.95
N ASP A 118 10.09 -5.78 8.24
CA ASP A 118 11.02 -4.82 8.84
C ASP A 118 12.48 -5.28 8.73
N GLU A 119 12.74 -6.58 8.93
CA GLU A 119 14.07 -7.16 8.75
C GLU A 119 14.54 -7.08 7.28
N LEU A 120 13.64 -7.35 6.32
CA LEU A 120 13.94 -7.16 4.89
C LEU A 120 14.35 -5.69 4.62
N ILE A 121 13.57 -4.74 5.11
CA ILE A 121 13.82 -3.31 4.89
C ILE A 121 15.16 -2.89 5.52
N GLY A 122 15.46 -3.36 6.74
CA GLY A 122 16.75 -3.13 7.38
C GLY A 122 17.93 -3.61 6.52
N ASN A 123 17.83 -4.82 5.97
CA ASN A 123 18.85 -5.35 5.05
C ASN A 123 19.02 -4.47 3.79
N LEU A 124 17.92 -4.10 3.14
CA LEU A 124 17.96 -3.31 1.90
C LEU A 124 18.58 -1.94 2.12
N LYS A 125 18.32 -1.28 3.26
CA LYS A 125 18.93 0.00 3.62
C LYS A 125 20.45 -0.09 3.77
N VAL A 126 20.97 -1.16 4.38
CA VAL A 126 22.41 -1.37 4.50
C VAL A 126 23.05 -1.47 3.12
N TYR A 127 22.43 -2.22 2.20
CA TYR A 127 22.89 -2.31 0.81
C TYR A 127 22.82 -0.96 0.09
N GLU A 128 21.74 -0.20 0.27
CA GLU A 128 21.60 1.14 -0.31
C GLU A 128 22.76 2.06 0.11
N MET A 129 23.15 2.02 1.40
CA MET A 129 24.28 2.79 1.92
C MET A 129 25.62 2.37 1.30
N ILE A 130 25.85 1.06 1.11
CA ILE A 130 27.07 0.54 0.49
C ILE A 130 27.17 1.01 -0.97
N ILE A 131 26.09 0.86 -1.74
CA ILE A 131 26.03 1.25 -3.16
C ILE A 131 26.29 2.75 -3.31
N LYS A 132 25.65 3.59 -2.49
CA LYS A 132 25.87 5.05 -2.50
C LYS A 132 27.34 5.39 -2.23
N LYS A 133 27.97 4.74 -1.25
CA LYS A 133 29.39 4.97 -0.93
C LYS A 133 30.31 4.58 -2.08
N ASP A 134 30.07 3.43 -2.71
CA ASP A 134 30.87 2.96 -3.85
C ASP A 134 30.74 3.91 -5.06
N PHE A 135 29.53 4.41 -5.31
CA PHE A 135 29.28 5.40 -6.35
C PHE A 135 30.09 6.69 -6.13
N GLU A 136 30.11 7.23 -4.91
CA GLU A 136 30.92 8.41 -4.56
C GLU A 136 32.43 8.18 -4.74
N ILE A 137 32.92 6.98 -4.38
CA ILE A 137 34.33 6.62 -4.58
C ILE A 137 34.69 6.57 -6.07
N VAL A 138 33.81 6.00 -6.90
CA VAL A 138 34.01 5.92 -8.35
C VAL A 138 34.03 7.32 -8.95
N LYS A 139 33.07 8.17 -8.57
CA LYS A 139 32.99 9.56 -9.04
C LYS A 139 34.25 10.35 -8.69
N ALA A 140 34.72 10.28 -7.46
CA ALA A 140 35.95 10.95 -7.02
C ALA A 140 37.21 10.47 -7.78
N LYS A 141 37.28 9.18 -8.15
CA LYS A 141 38.38 8.66 -8.98
C LYS A 141 38.34 9.19 -10.41
N VAL A 142 37.14 9.32 -10.99
CA VAL A 142 36.96 9.84 -12.35
C VAL A 142 37.36 11.32 -12.40
N GLU A 143 36.90 12.13 -11.45
CA GLU A 143 37.23 13.56 -11.36
C GLU A 143 38.75 13.80 -11.23
N ARG A 144 39.44 12.99 -10.41
CA ARG A 144 40.90 13.04 -10.28
C ARG A 144 41.65 12.70 -11.57
N LYS A 145 41.12 11.79 -12.38
CA LYS A 145 41.71 11.43 -13.69
C LYS A 145 41.46 12.49 -14.75
N SER A 146 40.36 13.24 -14.69
CA SER A 146 40.09 14.33 -15.62
C SER A 146 40.86 15.62 -15.34
N LEU A 147 41.42 15.74 -14.13
CA LEU A 147 42.21 16.90 -13.70
C LEU A 147 43.73 16.67 -13.82
N ALA A 148 44.15 15.48 -14.25
CA ALA A 148 45.54 15.09 -14.48
C ALA A 148 45.80 14.97 -15.98
#